data_AF-A0A5C9EEH2-F1
#
_entry.id   AF-A0A5C9EEH2-F1
#
_cell.length_a   1.000
_cell.length_b   1.000
_cell.length_c   1.000
_cell.angle_alpha   90.00
_cell.angle_beta   90.00
_cell.angle_gamma   90.00
#
_symmetry.space_group_name_H-M   'P 1'
#
loop_
_entity.id
_entity.type
_entity.pdbx_description
1 polymer ?
#
loop_
_entity_poly.entity_id
_entity_poly.type
_entity_poly.pdbx_seq_one_letter_code
_entity_poly.pdbx_strand_id
1 'polypeptide(L)' 'MNTYEHVQQLKEILEHFGISKDRLQQYFCSAAEVENFIHAVKDISQKIHDLPPLPKKNPK' A
#
# COMPACT_ATOMS: atom_id res chain seq x y z
N MET A 1 0.65 -0.93 -19.23
CA MET A 1 1.61 -1.71 -18.41
C MET A 1 0.79 -2.46 -17.38
N ASN A 2 0.76 -3.79 -17.45
CA ASN A 2 -0.18 -4.65 -16.72
C ASN A 2 -0.15 -4.45 -15.18
N THR A 3 1.00 -4.05 -14.63
CA THR A 3 1.19 -3.82 -13.19
C THR A 3 0.24 -2.77 -12.60
N TYR A 4 -0.02 -1.67 -13.31
CA TYR A 4 -0.92 -0.63 -12.79
C TYR A 4 -2.36 -1.15 -12.67
N GLU A 5 -2.84 -1.85 -13.71
CA GLU A 5 -4.17 -2.45 -13.74
C GLU A 5 -4.34 -3.49 -12.63
N HIS A 6 -3.34 -4.36 -12.43
CA HIS A 6 -3.33 -5.30 -11.31
C HIS A 6 -3.35 -4.61 -9.94
N VAL A 7 -2.65 -3.49 -9.77
CA VAL A 7 -2.69 -2.72 -8.52
C VAL A 7 -4.08 -2.13 -8.27
N GLN A 8 -4.75 -1.61 -9.30
CA GLN A 8 -6.12 -1.10 -9.14
C GLN A 8 -7.10 -2.21 -8.78
N GLN A 9 -7.02 -3.36 -9.45
CA GLN A 9 -7.85 -4.52 -9.11
C GLN A 9 -7.60 -4.99 -7.67
N LEU A 10 -6.34 -5.03 -7.22
CA LEU A 10 -6.03 -5.41 -5.86
C LEU A 10 -6.59 -4.40 -4.84
N LYS A 11 -6.57 -3.10 -5.14
CA LYS A 11 -7.21 -2.07 -4.30
C LYS A 11 -8.70 -2.33 -4.11
N GLU A 12 -9.40 -2.67 -5.19
CA GLU A 12 -10.83 -3.02 -5.14
C GLU A 12 -11.07 -4.28 -4.32
N ILE A 13 -10.23 -5.31 -4.49
CA ILE A 13 -10.32 -6.56 -3.71
C ILE A 13 -10.13 -6.28 -2.21
N LEU A 14 -9.12 -5.48 -1.84
CA LEU A 14 -8.88 -5.13 -0.44
C LEU A 14 -10.07 -4.39 0.18
N GLU A 15 -10.64 -3.43 -0.57
CA GLU A 15 -11.83 -2.68 -0.14
C GLU A 15 -13.02 -3.61 0.08
N HIS A 16 -13.21 -4.62 -0.78
CA HIS A 16 -14.22 -5.67 -0.62
C HIS A 16 -14.04 -6.50 0.67
N PHE A 17 -12.80 -6.74 1.10
CA PHE A 17 -12.48 -7.41 2.37
C PHE A 17 -12.52 -6.48 3.59
N GLY A 18 -12.95 -5.22 3.44
CA GLY A 18 -12.97 -4.23 4.53
C GLY A 18 -11.59 -3.71 4.90
N ILE A 19 -10.60 -3.87 4.02
CA ILE A 19 -9.25 -3.35 4.18
C ILE A 19 -9.14 -2.07 3.35
N SER A 20 -8.73 -0.96 3.97
CA SER A 20 -8.57 0.30 3.21
C SER A 20 -7.58 0.12 2.05
N LYS A 21 -8.00 0.53 0.85
CA LYS A 21 -7.16 0.57 -0.36
C LYS A 21 -5.93 1.45 -0.22
N ASP A 22 -5.93 2.39 0.73
CA ASP A 22 -4.80 3.28 1.01
C ASP A 22 -3.62 2.54 1.63
N ARG A 23 -3.84 1.30 2.11
CA ARG A 23 -2.78 0.40 2.57
C ARG A 23 -1.90 -0.13 1.43
N LEU A 24 -2.35 -0.02 0.18
CA LEU A 24 -1.60 -0.41 -1.00
C LEU A 24 -1.20 0.84 -1.80
N GLN A 25 0.11 1.08 -1.87
CA GLN A 25 0.68 2.19 -2.64
C GLN A 25 1.70 1.66 -3.65
N GLN A 26 1.80 2.32 -4.79
CA GLN A 26 2.80 2.02 -5.82
C GLN A 26 3.71 3.24 -5.97
N TYR A 27 5.01 3.02 -5.83
CA TYR A 27 6.04 4.04 -6.04
C TYR A 27 6.94 3.60 -7.19
N PHE A 28 7.37 4.55 -8.00
CA PHE A 28 8.36 4.33 -9.04
C PHE A 28 9.69 4.91 -8.54
N CYS A 29 10.68 4.05 -8.33
CA CYS A 29 12.02 4.46 -7.95
C CYS A 29 13.00 3.87 -8.95
N SER A 30 13.82 4.71 -9.59
CA SER A 30 14.97 4.22 -10.34
C SER A 30 16.10 3.84 -9.38
N ALA A 31 17.00 2.96 -9.83
CA ALA A 31 18.13 2.51 -9.00
C ALA A 31 19.08 3.65 -8.58
N ALA A 32 19.09 4.77 -9.30
CA ALA A 32 19.92 5.93 -9.01
C ALA A 32 19.26 6.92 -8.01
N GLU A 33 17.96 6.78 -7.74
CA GLU A 33 17.19 7.74 -6.95
C GLU A 33 16.95 7.24 -5.52
N VAL A 34 18.03 7.15 -4.74
CA VAL A 34 17.99 6.69 -3.34
C VAL A 34 17.09 7.59 -2.48
N GLU A 35 17.10 8.90 -2.70
CA GLU A 35 16.26 9.85 -1.96
C GLU A 35 14.76 9.61 -2.20
N ASN A 36 14.36 9.27 -3.44
CA ASN A 36 12.96 8.95 -3.76
C ASN A 36 12.52 7.67 -3.03
N PHE A 37 13.41 6.68 -2.92
CA PHE A 37 13.14 5.48 -2.13
C PHE A 37 12.96 5.81 -0.64
N ILE A 38 13.87 6.60 -0.05
CA ILE A 38 13.77 6.99 1.36
C ILE A 38 12.46 7.76 1.62
N HIS A 39 12.09 8.69 0.74
CA HIS A 39 10.83 9.41 0.83
C HIS A 39 9.61 8.50 0.70
N ALA A 40 9.62 7.56 -0.26
CA ALA A 40 8.55 6.59 -0.45
C ALA A 40 8.34 5.72 0.81
N VAL A 41 9.43 5.26 1.43
CA VAL A 41 9.38 4.48 2.68
C VAL A 41 8.81 5.33 3.81
N LYS A 42 9.26 6.58 3.99
CA LYS A 42 8.73 7.48 5.01
C LYS A 42 7.23 7.75 4.82
N ASP A 43 6.81 8.02 3.59
CA ASP A 43 5.41 8.31 3.24
C ASP A 43 4.50 7.12 3.52
N ILE A 44 4.85 5.92 3.05
CA ILE A 44 4.03 4.73 3.31
C ILE A 44 4.00 4.36 4.80
N SER A 45 5.12 4.48 5.51
CA SER A 45 5.16 4.24 6.95
C SER A 45 4.21 5.16 7.72
N GLN A 46 4.22 6.45 7.39
CA GLN A 46 3.32 7.42 8.03
C GLN A 46 1.85 7.09 7.73
N LYS A 47 1.50 6.86 6.47
CA LYS A 47 0.13 6.49 6.06
C LYS A 47 -0.37 5.23 6.75
N ILE A 48 0.48 4.20 6.89
CA ILE A 48 0.10 2.96 7.58
C ILE A 48 -0.18 3.22 9.07
N HIS A 49 0.60 4.09 9.72
CA HIS A 49 0.40 4.47 11.11
C HIS A 49 -0.91 5.23 11.34
N ASP A 50 -1.32 6.06 10.39
CA ASP A 50 -2.56 6.84 10.49
C ASP A 50 -3.82 6.00 10.22
N LEU A 51 -3.66 4.82 9.61
CA LEU A 51 -4.78 3.93 9.28
C LEU A 51 -5.17 3.03 10.46
N PRO A 52 -6.49 2.80 10.68
CA PRO A 52 -6.98 1.97 11.79
C PRO A 52 -6.43 0.54 11.67
N PRO A 53 -6.05 -0.11 12.77
CA PRO A 53 -5.39 -1.42 12.73
C PRO A 53 -6.22 -2.44 11.94
N LEU A 54 -5.54 -3.36 11.26
CA LEU A 54 -6.22 -4.43 10.52
C LEU A 54 -7.11 -5.24 11.48
N PRO A 55 -8.25 -5.77 10.98
CA PRO A 55 -9.09 -6.66 11.76
C PRO A 55 -8.23 -7.79 12.31
N LYS A 56 -8.25 -7.99 13.64
CA LYS A 56 -7.56 -9.14 14.24
C LYS A 56 -8.18 -10.38 13.62
N LYS A 57 -7.36 -11.17 12.92
CA LYS A 57 -7.77 -12.49 12.46
C LYS A 57 -8.07 -13.28 13.73
N ASN A 58 -9.34 -13.53 14.05
CA ASN A 58 -9.67 -14.47 15.12
C ASN A 58 -9.14 -15.83 14.67
N PRO A 59 -8.14 -16.43 15.34
CA PRO A 59 -7.87 -17.84 15.15
C PRO A 59 -9.05 -18.57 15.79
N LYS A 60 -10.04 -18.94 14.97
CA LYS A 60 -10.98 -20.00 15.33
C LYS A 60 -10.30 -21.32 15.09
#